data_AF-A0A3B8L374-F1
#
_entry.id   AF-A0A3B8L374-F1
#
_cell.length_a   1.000
_cell.length_b   1.000
_cell.length_c   1.000
_cell.angle_alpha   90.00
_cell.angle_beta   90.00
_cell.angle_gamma   90.00
#
_symmetry.space_group_name_H-M   'P 1'
#
loop_
_entity.id
_entity.type
_entity.pdbx_description
1 polymer ?
#
loop_
_entity_poly.entity_id
_entity_poly.type
_entity_poly.pdbx_seq_one_letter_code
_entity_poly.pdbx_strand_id
1 'polypeptide(L)'
;MTISDRAWELGTLAVYLGGLLWIGLRSAREIHSVDDYTVAGRGMPWIVVLATTAATMVGGGASVGYVGKCYAIGIAAAVVTCAWHLQLIFTGLFLAPRLRGLGLVT
;
A
#
# COMPACT_ATOMS: atom_id res chain seq x y z
N MET A 1 -15.18 -6.85 -29.04
CA MET A 1 -13.84 -6.52 -28.51
C MET A 1 -12.87 -6.58 -29.68
N THR A 2 -12.51 -5.41 -30.23
CA THR A 2 -11.71 -5.30 -31.45
C THR A 2 -10.22 -5.39 -31.13
N ILE A 3 -9.38 -5.73 -32.11
CA ILE A 3 -7.91 -5.85 -31.95
C ILE A 3 -7.29 -4.52 -31.50
N SER A 4 -7.87 -3.39 -31.92
CA SER A 4 -7.48 -2.05 -31.48
C SER A 4 -7.62 -1.87 -29.96
N ASP A 5 -8.70 -2.36 -29.37
CA ASP A 5 -8.97 -2.21 -27.94
C ASP A 5 -7.90 -2.93 -27.09
N ARG A 6 -7.49 -4.12 -27.51
CA ARG A 6 -6.43 -4.90 -26.82
C ARG A 6 -5.07 -4.22 -26.92
N ALA A 7 -4.77 -3.58 -28.05
CA ALA A 7 -3.51 -2.87 -28.24
C ALA A 7 -3.40 -1.67 -27.28
N TRP A 8 -4.50 -0.95 -27.07
CA TRP A 8 -4.57 0.14 -26.10
C TRP A 8 -4.43 -0.34 -24.65
N GLU A 9 -5.14 -1.41 -24.27
CA GLU A 9 -5.04 -2.02 -22.93
C GLU A 9 -3.60 -2.43 -22.60
N LEU A 10 -2.96 -3.16 -23.52
CA LEU A 10 -1.57 -3.61 -23.35
C LEU A 10 -0.59 -2.44 -23.35
N GLY A 11 -0.83 -1.42 -24.17
CA GLY A 11 -0.04 -0.19 -24.20
C GLY A 11 -0.07 0.54 -22.85
N THR A 12 -1.25 0.76 -22.27
CA THR A 12 -1.39 1.39 -20.95
C THR A 12 -0.72 0.58 -19.85
N LEU A 13 -0.86 -0.75 -19.86
CA LEU A 13 -0.25 -1.63 -18.88
C LEU A 13 1.29 -1.61 -18.98
N ALA A 14 1.83 -1.64 -20.19
CA ALA A 14 3.26 -1.53 -20.42
C ALA A 14 3.83 -0.19 -19.93
N VAL A 15 3.13 0.92 -20.19
CA VAL A 15 3.53 2.25 -19.68
C VAL A 15 3.51 2.30 -18.15
N TYR A 16 2.46 1.74 -17.53
CA TYR A 16 2.35 1.67 -16.07
C TYR A 16 3.49 0.87 -15.43
N LEU A 17 3.77 -0.33 -15.93
CA LEU A 17 4.87 -1.17 -15.45
C LEU A 17 6.24 -0.53 -15.71
N GLY A 18 6.43 0.10 -16.88
CA GLY A 18 7.64 0.83 -17.21
C GLY A 18 7.88 2.00 -16.25
N GLY A 19 6.84 2.76 -15.92
CA GLY A 19 6.90 3.84 -14.93
C GLY A 19 7.28 3.33 -13.53
N LEU A 20 6.67 2.22 -13.08
CA LEU A 20 7.02 1.59 -11.80
C LEU A 20 8.48 1.16 -11.75
N LEU A 21 8.98 0.50 -12.81
CA LEU A 21 10.38 0.09 -12.90
C LEU A 21 11.33 1.30 -12.89
N TRP A 22 10.99 2.36 -13.61
CA TRP A 22 11.77 3.59 -13.62
C TRP A 22 11.90 4.20 -12.23
N ILE A 23 10.78 4.30 -11.49
CA ILE A 23 10.76 4.82 -10.11
C ILE A 23 11.61 3.92 -9.21
N GLY A 24 11.44 2.59 -9.30
CA GLY A 24 12.21 1.63 -8.51
C GLY A 24 13.71 1.71 -8.76
N LEU A 25 14.14 1.80 -10.03
CA LEU A 25 15.56 1.94 -10.40
C LEU A 25 16.14 3.27 -9.93
N ARG A 26 15.36 4.35 -9.97
CA ARG A 26 15.79 5.65 -9.44
C ARG A 26 15.96 5.60 -7.93
N SER A 27 14.96 5.08 -7.20
CA SER A 27 15.03 4.95 -5.74
C SER A 27 16.16 4.02 -5.29
N ALA A 28 16.45 2.95 -6.04
CA ALA A 28 17.56 2.06 -5.74
C ALA A 28 18.94 2.76 -5.77
N ARG A 29 19.09 3.86 -6.50
CA ARG A 29 20.34 4.65 -6.53
C ARG A 29 20.52 5.55 -5.31
N GLU A 30 19.44 5.83 -4.58
CA GLU A 30 19.44 6.69 -3.39
C GLU A 30 19.66 5.90 -2.09
N ILE A 31 19.67 4.56 -2.15
CA ILE A 31 19.82 3.67 -1.00
C ILE A 31 21.31 3.37 -0.79
N HIS A 32 21.88 3.91 0.29
CA HIS A 32 23.30 3.71 0.62
C HIS A 32 23.52 2.87 1.88
N SER A 33 22.52 2.74 2.75
CA SER A 33 22.59 1.96 3.99
C SER A 33 21.34 1.11 4.26
N VAL A 34 21.44 0.16 5.21
CA VAL A 34 20.32 -0.68 5.65
C VAL A 34 19.22 0.16 6.31
N ASP A 35 19.58 1.24 7.01
CA ASP A 35 18.60 2.15 7.63
C ASP A 35 17.84 2.96 6.56
N ASP A 36 18.50 3.34 5.47
CA ASP A 36 17.83 3.99 4.33
C ASP A 36 16.86 3.03 3.63
N TYR A 37 17.21 1.74 3.57
CA TYR A 37 16.35 0.72 2.99
C TYR A 37 15.13 0.38 3.87
N THR A 38 15.34 0.24 5.18
CA THR A 38 14.32 -0.29 6.11
C THR A 38 13.40 0.78 6.69
N VAL A 39 13.93 1.97 6.99
CA VAL A 39 13.17 3.05 7.64
C VAL A 39 13.26 4.39 6.89
N ALA A 40 13.86 4.41 5.70
CA ALA A 40 14.07 5.61 4.89
C ALA A 40 14.67 6.78 5.69
N GLY A 41 15.67 6.46 6.53
CA GLY A 41 16.34 7.44 7.39
C GLY A 41 15.42 8.12 8.43
N ARG A 42 14.21 7.57 8.66
CA ARG A 42 13.17 8.13 9.57
C ARG A 42 12.72 9.55 9.21
N GLY A 43 13.01 10.02 7.99
CA GLY A 43 12.74 11.38 7.53
C GLY A 43 11.46 11.56 6.71
N MET A 44 10.69 10.49 6.47
CA MET A 44 9.50 10.56 5.63
C MET A 44 8.37 11.40 6.27
N PRO A 45 7.76 12.35 5.54
CA PRO A 45 6.58 13.07 6.01
C PRO A 45 5.44 12.10 6.37
N TRP A 46 4.72 12.39 7.45
CA TRP A 46 3.64 11.53 7.94
C TRP A 46 2.54 11.25 6.90
N ILE A 47 2.30 12.20 5.99
CA ILE A 47 1.33 12.07 4.90
C ILE A 47 1.76 10.97 3.92
N VAL A 48 3.06 10.92 3.59
CA VAL A 48 3.60 9.89 2.68
C VAL A 48 3.46 8.52 3.31
N VAL A 49 3.80 8.39 4.60
CA VAL A 49 3.63 7.13 5.34
C VAL A 49 2.17 6.69 5.38
N LEU A 50 1.24 7.61 5.62
CA LEU A 50 -0.19 7.30 5.61
C LEU A 50 -0.67 6.84 4.22
N ALA A 51 -0.26 7.56 3.17
CA ALA A 51 -0.62 7.23 1.79
C ALA A 51 -0.07 5.87 1.35
N THR A 52 1.20 5.56 1.65
CA THR A 52 1.82 4.27 1.30
C THR A 52 1.25 3.12 2.12
N THR A 53 0.92 3.35 3.39
CA THR A 53 0.23 2.36 4.22
C THR A 53 -1.16 2.06 3.66
N ALA A 54 -1.93 3.09 3.29
CA ALA A 54 -3.23 2.92 2.65
C ALA A 54 -3.11 2.17 1.31
N ALA A 55 -2.14 2.54 0.47
CA ALA A 55 -1.88 1.85 -0.79
C ALA A 55 -1.51 0.37 -0.61
N THR A 56 -0.76 0.04 0.45
CA THR A 56 -0.38 -1.35 0.78
C THR A 56 -1.60 -2.18 1.16
N MET A 57 -2.55 -1.58 1.86
CA MET A 57 -3.77 -2.26 2.27
C MET A 57 -4.76 -2.47 1.13
N VAL A 58 -4.81 -1.53 0.19
CA VAL A 58 -5.67 -1.61 -0.99
C VAL A 58 -4.96 -2.41 -2.08
N GLY A 59 -5.01 -3.74 -1.94
CA GLY A 59 -4.47 -4.69 -2.92
C GLY A 59 -5.54 -5.48 -3.67
N GLY A 60 -5.13 -6.29 -4.64
CA GLY A 60 -6.06 -7.16 -5.38
C GLY A 60 -6.82 -8.14 -4.48
N GLY A 61 -6.19 -8.63 -3.42
CA GLY A 61 -6.84 -9.49 -2.42
C GLY A 61 -7.87 -8.76 -1.57
N ALA A 62 -7.62 -7.50 -1.22
CA ALA A 62 -8.61 -6.65 -0.55
C ALA A 62 -9.76 -6.34 -1.50
N SER A 63 -9.51 -5.88 -2.72
CA SER A 63 -10.57 -5.49 -3.65
C SER A 63 -11.45 -6.68 -4.09
N VAL A 64 -10.85 -7.78 -4.56
CA VAL A 64 -11.60 -8.93 -5.06
C VAL A 64 -12.16 -9.78 -3.92
N GLY A 65 -11.36 -10.00 -2.87
CA GLY A 65 -11.77 -10.80 -1.72
C GLY A 65 -12.91 -10.14 -0.94
N TYR A 66 -12.90 -8.80 -0.84
CA TYR A 66 -13.94 -8.08 -0.13
C TYR A 66 -15.27 -8.06 -0.88
N VAL A 67 -15.25 -7.96 -2.22
CA VAL A 67 -16.45 -8.15 -3.03
C VAL A 67 -17.05 -9.54 -2.80
N GLY A 68 -16.21 -10.58 -2.73
CA GLY A 68 -16.66 -11.93 -2.38
C GLY A 68 -17.27 -12.04 -0.98
N LYS A 69 -16.72 -11.33 0.01
CA LYS A 69 -17.30 -11.26 1.36
C LYS A 69 -18.63 -10.50 1.35
N CYS A 70 -18.73 -9.36 0.68
CA CYS A 70 -19.99 -8.64 0.52
C CYS A 70 -21.07 -9.51 -0.13
N TYR A 71 -20.71 -10.38 -1.08
CA TYR A 71 -21.65 -11.33 -1.69
C TYR A 71 -22.18 -12.36 -0.68
N ALA A 72 -21.35 -12.81 0.27
CA ALA A 72 -21.73 -13.82 1.25
C ALA A 72 -22.48 -13.26 2.48
N ILE A 73 -22.02 -12.13 3.03
CA ILE A 73 -22.52 -11.57 4.31
C ILE A 73 -23.23 -10.22 4.15
N GLY A 74 -23.36 -9.71 2.91
CA GLY A 74 -24.06 -8.47 2.63
C GLY A 74 -23.42 -7.24 3.30
N ILE A 75 -24.25 -6.32 3.78
CA ILE A 75 -23.81 -5.06 4.40
C ILE A 75 -23.02 -5.25 5.71
N ALA A 76 -23.11 -6.44 6.33
CA ALA A 76 -22.30 -6.77 7.50
C ALA A 76 -20.80 -6.73 7.17
N ALA A 77 -20.42 -6.99 5.91
CA ALA A 77 -19.06 -6.77 5.45
C ALA A 77 -18.65 -5.33 5.75
N ALA A 78 -19.40 -4.33 5.28
CA ALA A 78 -19.04 -2.90 5.43
C ALA A 78 -18.71 -2.51 6.88
N VAL A 79 -19.42 -3.05 7.87
CA VAL A 79 -19.14 -2.83 9.29
C VAL A 79 -17.77 -3.40 9.69
N VAL A 80 -17.42 -4.58 9.20
CA VAL A 80 -16.10 -5.20 9.41
C VAL A 80 -14.98 -4.35 8.81
N THR A 81 -15.16 -3.75 7.61
CA THR A 81 -14.17 -2.78 7.10
C THR A 81 -14.03 -1.58 8.01
N CYS A 82 -15.13 -1.01 8.50
CA CYS A 82 -15.05 0.15 9.39
C CYS A 82 -14.28 -0.18 10.67
N ALA A 83 -14.51 -1.36 11.26
CA ALA A 83 -13.75 -1.85 12.41
C ALA A 83 -12.25 -2.00 12.09
N TRP A 84 -11.89 -2.51 10.91
CA TRP A 84 -10.50 -2.61 10.45
C TRP A 84 -9.81 -1.25 10.38
N HIS A 85 -10.47 -0.24 9.81
CA HIS A 85 -9.88 1.10 9.71
C HIS A 85 -9.74 1.78 11.08
N LEU A 86 -10.71 1.57 11.98
CA LEU A 86 -10.60 2.04 13.37
C LEU A 86 -9.43 1.38 14.09
N GLN A 87 -9.24 0.07 13.94
CA GLN A 87 -8.09 -0.67 14.50
C GLN A 87 -6.74 -0.05 14.10
N LEU A 88 -6.59 0.39 12.84
CA LEU A 88 -5.36 1.04 12.37
C LEU A 88 -5.09 2.35 13.09
N ILE A 89 -6.13 3.16 13.31
CA ILE A 89 -6.01 4.45 14.01
C ILE A 89 -5.53 4.19 15.45
N PHE A 90 -6.14 3.22 16.14
CA PHE A 90 -5.70 2.81 17.48
C PHE A 90 -4.26 2.29 17.49
N THR A 91 -3.90 1.46 16.51
CA THR A 91 -2.55 0.91 16.40
C THR A 91 -1.52 2.01 16.14
N GLY A 92 -1.85 2.97 15.26
CA GLY A 92 -1.01 4.13 14.96
C GLY A 92 -0.81 5.06 16.16
N LEU A 93 -1.85 5.25 16.99
CA LEU A 93 -1.78 6.13 18.17
C LEU A 93 -1.09 5.49 19.37
N PHE A 94 -1.32 4.20 19.64
CA PHE A 94 -0.86 3.57 20.89
C PHE A 94 0.34 2.64 20.70
N LEU A 95 0.46 1.97 19.56
CA LEU A 95 1.51 0.98 19.32
C LEU A 95 2.69 1.59 18.57
N ALA A 96 2.45 2.37 17.51
CA ALA A 96 3.52 2.99 16.74
C ALA A 96 4.48 3.88 17.55
N PRO A 97 4.05 4.76 18.48
CA PRO A 97 4.98 5.55 19.29
C PRO A 97 5.81 4.70 20.25
N ARG A 98 5.25 3.59 20.77
CA ARG A 98 5.99 2.65 21.62
C ARG A 98 7.06 1.90 20.83
N LEU A 99 6.73 1.45 19.62
CA LEU A 99 7.68 0.78 18.73
C LEU A 99 8.80 1.71 18.26
N ARG A 100 8.48 2.98 17.97
CA ARG A 100 9.49 3.98 17.60
C ARG A 100 10.53 4.23 18.69
N GLY A 101 10.13 4.12 19.97
CA GLY A 101 11.03 4.27 21.11
C GLY A 101 12.01 3.10 21.31
N LEU A 102 11.74 1.93 20.72
CA LEU A 102 12.56 0.72 20.89
C LEU A 102 13.66 0.60 19.82
N GLY A 103 13.70 1.48 18.82
CA GLY A 103 14.73 1.45 17.77
C GLY A 103 14.69 0.18 16.90
N LEU A 104 13.59 -0.58 16.93
CA LEU A 104 13.45 -1.83 16.20
C LEU A 104 13.26 -1.55 14.69
N VAL A 105 13.91 -2.38 13.87
CA VAL A 105 13.80 -2.39 12.40
C VAL A 105 12.83 -3.45 11.88
N THR A 106 12.29 -4.29 12.78
CA THR A 106 11.27 -5.34 12.56
C THR A 106 10.47 -5.53 13.84
#